data_AF-A0A354V1E9-F1
#
_entry.id   AF-A0A354V1E9-F1
#
_cell.length_a   1.000
_cell.length_b   1.000
_cell.length_c   1.000
_cell.angle_alpha   90.00
_cell.angle_beta   90.00
_cell.angle_gamma   90.00
#
_symmetry.space_group_name_H-M   'P 1'
#
loop_
_entity.id
_entity.type
_entity.pdbx_description
1 polymer ?
#
loop_
_entity_poly.entity_id
_entity_poly.type
_entity_poly.pdbx_seq_one_letter_code
_entity_poly.pdbx_strand_id
1 'polypeptide(L)'
;ARAMTLDAQAKYDQIEASRRASTDAGAIPEALQSPTIANLRAQYAEARKRHAELTGELGPLHPSLRQTERQVEDLRRTVNEEVERFAQSAKNDLTRARDFEASLNKALEAQKRQSVQLSQASVRLRELERDVEASRDVYQSFLKRSRETEEQESLNTSNARIIGEATVPRRRAFPPAMSLLAIVGLV
;
A
#
# COMPACT_ATOMS: atom_id res chain seq x y z
N ALA A 1 4.36 13.67 1.90
CA ALA A 1 3.96 13.44 3.30
C ALA A 1 5.15 13.58 4.25
N ARG A 2 6.04 12.57 4.35
CA ARG A 2 7.23 12.60 5.21
C ARG A 2 8.16 13.81 5.00
N ALA A 3 8.42 14.18 3.75
CA ALA A 3 9.23 15.36 3.46
C ALA A 3 8.59 16.65 4.02
N MET A 4 7.25 16.75 4.00
CA MET A 4 6.52 17.93 4.50
C MET A 4 6.52 17.96 6.03
N THR A 5 6.42 16.81 6.70
CA THR A 5 6.55 16.74 8.17
C THR A 5 7.95 17.07 8.63
N LEU A 6 8.98 16.59 7.92
CA LEU A 6 10.37 16.92 8.22
C LEU A 6 10.68 18.41 8.00
N ASP A 7 10.19 19.01 6.91
CA ASP A 7 10.35 20.45 6.67
C ASP A 7 9.63 21.29 7.75
N ALA A 8 8.38 20.95 8.09
CA ALA A 8 7.65 21.63 9.16
C ALA A 8 8.31 21.46 10.53
N GLN A 9 8.89 20.28 10.80
CA GLN A 9 9.65 20.00 12.03
C GLN A 9 10.90 20.86 12.10
N ALA A 10 11.70 20.89 11.03
CA ALA A 10 12.92 21.68 10.97
C ALA A 10 12.65 23.17 11.17
N LYS A 11 11.58 23.70 10.54
CA LYS A 11 11.13 25.08 10.73
C LYS A 11 10.73 25.35 12.17
N TYR A 12 9.92 24.47 12.78
CA TYR A 12 9.51 24.62 14.17
C TYR A 12 10.70 24.59 15.14
N ASP A 13 11.62 23.64 14.97
CA ASP A 13 12.80 23.51 15.83
C ASP A 13 13.73 24.71 15.70
N GLN A 14 13.90 25.25 14.48
CA GLN A 14 14.66 26.47 14.24
C GLN A 14 14.03 27.69 14.92
N ILE A 15 12.71 27.82 14.88
CA ILE A 15 11.97 28.90 15.56
C ILE A 15 12.10 28.76 17.09
N GLU A 16 11.94 27.56 17.63
CA GLU A 16 12.08 27.28 19.07
C GLU A 16 13.51 27.53 19.57
N ALA A 17 14.53 27.11 18.81
CA ALA A 17 15.92 27.40 19.12
C ALA A 17 16.18 28.91 19.11
N SER A 18 15.63 29.61 18.12
CA SER A 18 15.73 31.08 18.01
C SER A 18 15.03 31.80 19.16
N ARG A 19 13.88 31.30 19.60
CA ARG A 19 13.14 31.82 20.76
C ARG A 19 13.92 31.69 22.06
N ARG A 20 14.58 30.54 22.28
CA ARG A 20 15.41 30.30 23.47
C ARG A 20 16.70 31.13 23.48
N ALA A 21 17.28 31.36 22.30
CA ALA A 21 18.48 32.19 22.15
C ALA A 21 18.19 33.70 22.25
N SER A 22 16.98 34.13 21.90
CA SER A 22 16.59 35.55 21.91
C SER A 22 16.17 36.02 23.31
N THR A 23 17.14 36.44 24.11
CA THR A 23 16.90 37.18 25.36
C THR A 23 16.75 38.69 25.13
N ASP A 24 17.26 39.21 24.02
CA ASP A 24 17.07 40.60 23.56
C ASP A 24 16.23 40.64 22.28
N ALA A 25 15.22 41.52 22.24
CA ALA A 25 14.34 41.72 21.08
C ALA A 25 15.10 42.23 19.83
N GLY A 26 16.31 42.76 20.03
CA GLY A 26 17.23 43.13 18.95
C GLY A 26 17.95 41.94 18.29
N ALA A 27 18.11 40.81 18.99
CA ALA A 27 18.96 39.69 18.59
C ALA A 27 18.21 38.50 17.97
N ILE A 28 16.99 38.74 17.48
CA ILE A 28 16.16 37.69 16.86
C ILE A 28 16.85 37.17 15.58
N PRO A 29 17.13 35.85 15.46
CA PRO A 29 17.81 35.27 14.29
C PRO A 29 17.05 35.50 12.98
N GLU A 30 17.78 35.54 11.85
CA GLU A 30 17.19 35.65 10.50
C GLU A 30 16.22 34.50 10.16
N ALA A 31 16.19 33.43 10.95
CA ALA A 31 15.23 32.34 10.85
C ALA A 31 13.76 32.78 10.95
N LEU A 32 13.48 33.90 11.63
CA LEU A 32 12.15 34.48 11.78
C LEU A 32 11.85 35.48 10.65
N GLN A 33 11.92 35.02 9.38
CA GLN A 33 11.68 35.80 8.15
C GLN A 33 10.21 36.24 7.95
N SER A 34 9.53 36.69 9.01
CA SER A 34 8.24 37.36 8.88
C SER A 34 8.47 38.84 8.56
N PRO A 35 7.90 39.38 7.46
CA PRO A 35 7.96 40.81 7.15
C PRO A 35 7.46 41.69 8.31
N THR A 36 6.48 41.20 9.08
CA THR A 36 5.93 41.89 10.25
C THR A 36 6.97 42.00 11.36
N ILE A 37 7.67 40.91 11.68
CA ILE A 37 8.72 40.90 12.71
C ILE A 37 9.88 41.81 12.29
N ALA A 38 10.27 41.76 11.01
CA ALA A 38 11.31 42.64 10.47
C ALA A 38 10.95 44.13 10.62
N ASN A 39 9.70 44.51 10.32
CA ASN A 39 9.21 45.88 10.49
C ASN A 39 9.18 46.29 11.97
N LEU A 40 8.65 45.45 12.86
CA LEU A 40 8.62 45.73 14.30
C LEU A 40 10.04 45.90 14.89
N ARG A 41 11.02 45.12 14.41
CA ARG A 41 12.43 45.27 14.80
C ARG A 41 13.02 46.60 14.33
N ALA A 42 12.74 47.01 13.11
CA ALA A 42 13.19 48.30 12.59
C ALA A 42 12.62 49.46 13.43
N GLN A 43 11.33 49.40 13.78
CA GLN A 43 10.69 50.37 14.66
C GLN A 43 11.29 50.36 16.08
N TYR A 44 11.56 49.19 16.64
CA TYR A 44 12.21 49.05 17.94
C TYR A 44 13.63 49.63 17.95
N ALA A 45 14.44 49.33 16.93
CA ALA A 45 15.80 49.85 16.80
C ALA A 45 15.81 51.38 16.71
N GLU A 46 14.89 51.94 15.94
CA GLU A 46 14.72 53.39 15.80
C GLU A 46 14.24 54.04 17.11
N ALA A 47 13.27 53.45 17.81
CA ALA A 47 12.82 53.95 19.11
C ALA A 47 13.94 53.88 20.17
N ARG A 48 14.73 52.80 20.17
CA ARG A 48 15.89 52.62 21.07
C ARG A 48 16.99 53.62 20.77
N LYS A 49 17.23 53.94 19.50
CA LYS A 49 18.18 54.99 19.09
C LYS A 49 17.74 56.36 19.62
N ARG A 50 16.48 56.75 19.42
CA ARG A 50 15.95 58.02 19.96
C ARG A 50 16.01 58.07 21.48
N HIS A 51 15.74 56.96 22.17
CA HIS A 51 15.89 56.89 23.63
C HIS A 51 17.33 57.19 24.05
N ALA A 52 18.31 56.60 23.36
CA ALA A 52 19.73 56.81 23.66
C ALA A 52 20.17 58.27 23.40
N GLU A 53 19.70 58.88 22.30
CA GLU A 53 19.95 60.29 21.99
C GLU A 53 19.37 61.22 23.08
N LEU A 54 18.10 61.03 23.43
CA LEU A 54 17.43 61.82 24.48
C LEU A 54 18.04 61.59 25.86
N THR A 55 18.58 60.40 26.15
CA THR A 55 19.28 60.13 27.42
C THR A 55 20.58 60.94 27.54
N GLY A 56 21.25 61.21 26.41
CA GLY A 56 22.46 62.03 26.36
C GLY A 56 22.19 63.53 26.49
N GLU A 57 21.02 63.99 26.03
CA GLU A 57 20.65 65.41 26.02
C GLU A 57 19.80 65.85 27.23
N LEU A 58 18.96 64.96 27.75
CA LEU A 58 17.94 65.27 28.76
C LEU A 58 18.23 64.58 30.09
N GLY A 59 17.84 65.23 31.20
CA GLY A 59 17.90 64.62 32.53
C GLY A 59 16.94 63.44 32.70
N PRO A 60 17.21 62.52 33.65
CA PRO A 60 16.46 61.27 33.82
C PRO A 60 14.97 61.42 34.17
N LEU A 61 14.55 62.60 34.67
CA LEU A 61 13.14 62.88 35.00
C LEU A 61 12.36 63.58 33.88
N HIS A 62 12.95 63.80 32.70
CA HIS A 62 12.30 64.54 31.63
C HIS A 62 11.08 63.79 31.06
N PRO A 63 9.90 64.42 30.89
CA PRO A 63 8.69 63.75 30.39
C PRO A 63 8.87 63.06 29.04
N SER A 64 9.59 63.68 28.09
CA SER A 64 9.88 63.10 26.77
C SER A 64 10.71 61.81 26.86
N LEU A 65 11.67 61.73 27.78
CA LEU A 65 12.50 60.53 27.97
C LEU A 65 11.63 59.36 28.45
N ARG A 66 10.78 59.60 29.46
CA ARG A 66 9.81 58.61 29.97
C ARG A 66 8.77 58.18 28.93
N GLN A 67 8.47 59.03 27.95
CA GLN A 67 7.58 58.67 26.85
C GLN A 67 8.28 57.72 25.88
N THR A 68 9.53 58.04 25.49
CA THR A 68 10.31 57.18 24.59
C THR A 68 10.69 55.86 25.24
N GLU A 69 10.99 55.84 26.54
CA GLU A 69 11.23 54.61 27.32
C GLU A 69 10.02 53.67 27.24
N ARG A 70 8.81 54.19 27.53
CA ARG A 70 7.56 53.42 27.39
C ARG A 70 7.33 52.93 25.97
N GLN A 71 7.65 53.74 24.96
CA GLN A 71 7.53 53.32 23.56
C GLN A 71 8.48 52.15 23.22
N VAL A 72 9.70 52.15 23.75
CA VAL A 72 10.66 51.06 23.59
C VAL A 72 10.16 49.79 24.29
N GLU A 73 9.64 49.89 25.50
CA GLU A 73 9.05 48.77 26.24
C GLU A 73 7.82 48.19 25.53
N ASP A 74 6.93 49.04 25.04
CA ASP A 74 5.74 48.64 24.28
C ASP A 74 6.12 47.90 23.00
N LEU A 75 7.04 48.46 22.20
CA LEU A 75 7.53 47.80 20.99
C LEU A 75 8.22 46.47 21.30
N ARG A 76 9.01 46.40 22.38
CA ARG A 76 9.65 45.15 22.83
C ARG A 76 8.60 44.09 23.16
N ARG A 77 7.55 44.46 23.89
CA ARG A 77 6.44 43.56 24.23
C ARG A 77 5.72 43.07 22.99
N THR A 78 5.37 43.96 22.06
CA THR A 78 4.71 43.61 20.80
C THR A 78 5.57 42.68 19.94
N VAL A 79 6.88 42.89 19.88
CA VAL A 79 7.80 41.96 19.19
C VAL A 79 7.74 40.56 19.82
N ASN A 80 7.78 40.46 21.14
CA ASN A 80 7.75 39.17 21.84
C ASN A 80 6.41 38.44 21.64
N GLU A 81 5.29 39.17 21.70
CA GLU A 81 3.96 38.62 21.44
C GLU A 81 3.85 38.09 20.00
N GLU A 82 4.40 38.81 19.03
CA GLU A 82 4.41 38.40 17.63
C GLU A 82 5.29 37.17 17.38
N VAL A 83 6.44 37.07 18.06
CA VAL A 83 7.30 35.88 18.03
C VAL A 83 6.57 34.66 18.61
N GLU A 84 5.88 34.81 19.74
CA GLU A 84 5.13 33.70 20.34
C GLU A 84 3.96 33.27 19.44
N ARG A 85 3.25 34.23 18.83
CA ARG A 85 2.20 33.96 17.84
C ARG A 85 2.74 33.17 16.65
N PHE A 86 3.93 33.53 16.15
CA PHE A 86 4.57 32.83 15.04
C PHE A 86 5.01 31.42 15.43
N ALA A 87 5.59 31.23 16.61
CA ALA A 87 5.96 29.92 17.14
C ALA A 87 4.74 29.00 17.28
N GLN A 88 3.62 29.53 17.79
CA GLN A 88 2.37 28.79 17.88
C GLN A 88 1.82 28.42 16.48
N SER A 89 1.93 29.32 15.50
CA SER A 89 1.56 29.00 14.11
C SER A 89 2.40 27.86 13.55
N ALA A 90 3.73 27.91 13.72
CA ALA A 90 4.64 26.86 13.25
C ALA A 90 4.35 25.50 13.93
N LYS A 91 4.01 25.50 15.23
CA LYS A 91 3.55 24.31 15.95
C LYS A 91 2.26 23.72 15.36
N ASN A 92 1.33 24.59 14.98
CA ASN A 92 0.08 24.18 14.36
C ASN A 92 0.34 23.61 12.95
N ASP A 93 1.25 24.19 12.17
CA ASP A 93 1.67 23.68 10.87
C ASP A 93 2.31 22.29 10.98
N LEU A 94 3.20 22.10 11.96
CA LEU A 94 3.80 20.80 12.25
C LEU A 94 2.74 19.75 12.62
N THR A 95 1.80 20.10 13.50
CA THR A 95 0.70 19.20 13.88
C THR A 95 -0.13 18.81 12.65
N ARG A 96 -0.54 19.78 11.83
CA ARG A 96 -1.26 19.54 10.58
C ARG A 96 -0.51 18.60 9.63
N ALA A 97 0.79 18.82 9.45
CA ALA A 97 1.61 17.98 8.59
C ALA A 97 1.67 16.53 9.12
N ARG A 98 1.80 16.34 10.44
CA ARG A 98 1.84 15.02 11.08
C ARG A 98 0.50 14.30 10.96
N ASP A 99 -0.61 14.99 11.18
CA ASP A 99 -1.94 14.42 11.02
C ASP A 99 -2.20 14.00 9.57
N PHE A 100 -1.74 14.82 8.61
CA PHE A 100 -1.81 14.49 7.20
C PHE A 100 -0.99 13.24 6.88
N GLU A 101 0.25 13.14 7.37
CA GLU A 101 1.08 11.93 7.21
C GLU A 101 0.40 10.70 7.83
N ALA A 102 -0.14 10.80 9.04
CA ALA A 102 -0.84 9.71 9.71
C ALA A 102 -2.07 9.25 8.91
N SER A 103 -2.85 10.20 8.35
CA SER A 103 -4.01 9.89 7.53
C SER A 103 -3.62 9.15 6.24
N LEU A 104 -2.54 9.56 5.58
CA LEU A 104 -2.02 8.91 4.38
C LEU A 104 -1.48 7.52 4.68
N ASN A 105 -0.78 7.34 5.79
CA ASN A 105 -0.32 6.02 6.22
C ASN A 105 -1.50 5.08 6.50
N LYS A 106 -2.56 5.58 7.15
CA LYS A 106 -3.79 4.79 7.38
C LYS A 106 -4.47 4.39 6.07
N ALA A 107 -4.58 5.31 5.12
CA ALA A 107 -5.15 5.02 3.79
C ALA A 107 -4.29 4.00 3.02
N LEU A 108 -2.97 4.13 3.08
CA LEU A 108 -2.04 3.18 2.48
C LEU A 108 -2.18 1.77 3.06
N GLU A 109 -2.27 1.64 4.38
CA GLU A 109 -2.45 0.33 5.04
C GLU A 109 -3.82 -0.29 4.71
N ALA A 110 -4.88 0.51 4.62
CA ALA A 110 -6.18 0.02 4.16
C ALA A 110 -6.10 -0.52 2.72
N GLN A 111 -5.47 0.23 1.81
CA GLN A 111 -5.30 -0.18 0.42
C GLN A 111 -4.44 -1.45 0.28
N LYS A 112 -3.38 -1.58 1.07
CA LYS A 112 -2.57 -2.81 1.10
C LYS A 112 -3.39 -4.02 1.52
N ARG A 113 -4.19 -3.91 2.58
CA ARG A 113 -5.07 -5.01 3.04
C ARG A 113 -6.08 -5.40 1.95
N GLN A 114 -6.70 -4.41 1.31
CA GLN A 114 -7.62 -4.66 0.19
C GLN A 114 -6.90 -5.36 -0.98
N SER A 115 -5.68 -4.95 -1.31
CA SER A 115 -4.89 -5.59 -2.36
C SER A 115 -4.55 -7.05 -2.04
N VAL A 116 -4.22 -7.36 -0.78
CA VAL A 116 -3.97 -8.75 -0.34
C VAL A 116 -5.24 -9.59 -0.44
N GLN A 117 -6.39 -9.06 0.01
CA GLN A 117 -7.67 -9.75 -0.10
C GLN A 117 -8.06 -10.01 -1.56
N LEU A 118 -7.87 -9.01 -2.43
CA LEU A 118 -8.13 -9.15 -3.87
C LEU A 118 -7.22 -10.22 -4.49
N SER A 119 -5.94 -10.25 -4.13
CA SER A 119 -5.01 -11.28 -4.60
C SER A 119 -5.45 -12.69 -4.19
N GLN A 120 -5.91 -12.87 -2.95
CA GLN A 120 -6.44 -14.16 -2.47
C GLN A 120 -7.72 -14.55 -3.21
N ALA A 121 -8.64 -13.60 -3.40
CA ALA A 121 -9.86 -13.81 -4.17
C ALA A 121 -9.56 -14.19 -5.63
N SER A 122 -8.57 -13.57 -6.28
CA SER A 122 -8.14 -13.92 -7.63
C SER A 122 -7.53 -15.32 -7.71
N VAL A 123 -6.79 -15.77 -6.70
CA VAL A 123 -6.30 -17.16 -6.63
C VAL A 123 -7.47 -18.13 -6.53
N ARG A 124 -8.43 -17.85 -5.65
CA ARG A 124 -9.62 -18.69 -5.48
C ARG A 124 -10.48 -18.73 -6.74
N LEU A 125 -10.64 -17.59 -7.41
CA LEU A 125 -11.33 -17.52 -8.70
C LEU A 125 -10.68 -18.45 -9.74
N ARG A 126 -9.34 -18.38 -9.90
CA ARG A 126 -8.61 -19.26 -10.82
C ARG A 126 -8.66 -20.74 -10.46
N GLU A 127 -8.84 -21.07 -9.19
CA GLU A 127 -9.07 -22.45 -8.75
C GLU A 127 -10.45 -22.93 -9.19
N LEU A 128 -11.50 -22.15 -8.91
CA LEU A 128 -12.88 -22.45 -9.31
C LEU A 128 -13.04 -22.53 -10.84
N GLU A 129 -12.38 -21.65 -11.59
CA GLU A 129 -12.37 -21.69 -13.05
C GLU A 129 -11.74 -23.01 -13.56
N ARG A 130 -10.66 -23.48 -12.93
CA ARG A 130 -10.04 -24.77 -13.29
C ARG A 130 -10.94 -25.95 -12.93
N ASP A 131 -11.64 -25.91 -11.80
CA ASP A 131 -12.58 -26.96 -11.40
C ASP A 131 -13.77 -27.06 -12.37
N VAL A 132 -14.28 -25.90 -12.82
CA VAL A 132 -15.34 -25.82 -13.84
C VAL A 132 -14.84 -26.39 -15.16
N GLU A 133 -13.64 -26.02 -15.61
CA GLU A 133 -13.07 -26.51 -16.87
C GLU A 133 -12.84 -28.03 -16.82
N ALA A 134 -12.25 -28.55 -15.74
CA ALA A 134 -12.06 -29.99 -15.56
C ALA A 134 -13.39 -30.77 -15.54
N SER A 135 -14.40 -30.23 -14.87
CA SER A 135 -15.75 -30.83 -14.85
C SER A 135 -16.38 -30.84 -16.24
N ARG A 136 -16.16 -29.78 -17.02
CA ARG A 136 -16.62 -29.67 -18.40
C ARG A 136 -15.94 -30.70 -19.30
N ASP A 137 -14.64 -30.89 -19.17
CA ASP A 137 -13.88 -31.88 -19.95
C ASP A 137 -14.34 -33.31 -19.66
N VAL A 138 -14.56 -33.65 -18.39
CA VAL A 138 -15.10 -34.96 -17.99
C VAL A 138 -16.50 -35.16 -18.56
N TYR A 139 -17.37 -34.14 -18.46
CA TYR A 139 -18.72 -34.20 -19.01
C TYR A 139 -18.73 -34.38 -20.53
N GLN A 140 -17.91 -33.63 -21.26
CA GLN A 140 -17.76 -33.77 -22.71
C GLN A 140 -17.22 -35.15 -23.10
N SER A 141 -16.24 -35.67 -22.36
CA SER A 141 -15.69 -37.01 -22.58
C SER A 141 -16.73 -38.10 -22.34
N PHE A 142 -17.55 -37.96 -21.30
CA PHE A 142 -18.66 -38.85 -21.02
C PHE A 142 -19.71 -38.85 -22.14
N LEU A 143 -20.15 -37.66 -22.57
CA LEU A 143 -21.10 -37.52 -23.69
C LEU A 143 -20.56 -38.15 -24.98
N LYS A 144 -19.27 -37.97 -25.27
CA LYS A 144 -18.61 -38.59 -26.42
C LYS A 144 -18.64 -40.12 -26.31
N ARG A 145 -18.22 -40.68 -25.18
CA ARG A 145 -18.22 -42.14 -24.95
C ARG A 145 -19.63 -42.73 -25.02
N SER A 146 -20.63 -42.03 -24.49
CA SER A 146 -22.03 -42.44 -24.57
C SER A 146 -22.50 -42.60 -26.01
N ARG A 147 -22.23 -41.61 -26.88
CA ARG A 147 -22.55 -41.68 -28.31
C ARG A 147 -21.80 -42.82 -29.02
N GLU A 148 -20.51 -42.99 -28.74
CA GLU A 148 -19.72 -44.10 -29.28
C GLU A 148 -20.30 -45.48 -28.91
N THR A 149 -20.87 -45.61 -27.70
CA THR A 149 -21.45 -46.87 -27.21
C THR A 149 -22.81 -47.14 -27.85
N GLU A 150 -23.65 -46.12 -27.97
CA GLU A 150 -24.96 -46.20 -28.62
C GLU A 150 -24.84 -46.57 -30.11
N GLU A 151 -23.86 -46.00 -30.82
CA GLU A 151 -23.54 -46.38 -32.20
C GLU A 151 -23.03 -47.84 -32.28
N GLN A 152 -22.19 -48.28 -31.35
CA GLN A 152 -21.72 -49.69 -31.31
C GLN A 152 -22.86 -50.69 -31.05
N GLU A 153 -23.80 -50.37 -30.17
CA GLU A 153 -24.96 -51.22 -29.91
C GLU A 153 -25.82 -51.41 -31.17
N SER A 154 -26.01 -50.34 -31.97
CA SER A 154 -26.71 -50.41 -33.26
C SER A 154 -26.00 -51.31 -34.29
N LEU A 155 -24.67 -51.43 -34.22
CA LEU A 155 -23.88 -52.31 -35.08
C LEU A 155 -23.86 -53.76 -34.58
N ASN A 156 -24.11 -53.98 -33.28
CA ASN A 156 -24.10 -55.31 -32.64
C ASN A 156 -25.44 -56.05 -32.80
N THR A 157 -26.12 -55.87 -33.94
CA THR A 157 -27.09 -56.85 -34.41
C THR A 157 -26.30 -58.10 -34.82
N SER A 158 -26.07 -58.99 -33.86
CA SER A 158 -25.36 -60.25 -34.08
C SER A 158 -25.99 -61.02 -35.25
N ASN A 159 -25.36 -60.93 -36.42
CA ASN A 159 -25.67 -61.75 -37.59
C ASN A 159 -25.03 -63.15 -37.44
N ALA A 160 -25.05 -63.72 -36.23
CA ALA A 160 -24.61 -65.08 -36.00
C ALA A 160 -25.76 -66.03 -36.36
N ARG A 161 -25.72 -66.59 -37.57
CA ARG A 161 -26.62 -67.66 -38.01
C ARG A 161 -25.89 -69.01 -37.91
N ILE A 162 -26.53 -69.99 -37.28
CA ILE A 162 -26.03 -71.37 -37.26
C ILE A 162 -26.05 -71.90 -38.70
N ILE A 163 -24.86 -72.19 -39.26
CA ILE A 163 -24.69 -72.62 -40.66
C ILE A 163 -24.86 -74.15 -40.79
N GLY A 164 -24.78 -74.89 -39.69
CA GLY A 164 -25.06 -76.32 -39.63
C GLY A 164 -24.77 -76.93 -38.26
N GLU A 165 -25.48 -78.00 -37.92
CA GLU A 165 -25.23 -78.78 -36.70
C GLU A 165 -23.97 -79.65 -36.84
N ALA A 166 -23.26 -79.85 -35.72
CA ALA A 166 -22.04 -80.65 -35.69
C ALA A 166 -22.32 -82.11 -36.09
N THR A 167 -21.76 -82.56 -37.22
CA THR A 167 -21.92 -83.94 -37.67
C THR A 167 -20.93 -84.86 -36.97
N VAL A 168 -21.39 -86.00 -36.45
CA VAL A 168 -20.54 -87.00 -35.80
C VAL A 168 -19.52 -87.55 -36.81
N PRO A 169 -18.21 -87.58 -36.48
CA PRO A 169 -17.18 -88.02 -37.40
C PRO A 169 -17.34 -89.51 -37.73
N ARG A 170 -17.48 -89.82 -39.02
CA ARG A 170 -17.65 -91.20 -39.53
C ARG A 170 -16.42 -92.09 -39.34
N ARG A 171 -15.27 -91.51 -39.02
CA ARG A 171 -14.00 -92.21 -38.82
C ARG A 171 -13.30 -91.60 -37.60
N ARG A 172 -12.67 -92.44 -36.79
CA ARG A 172 -11.85 -92.01 -35.67
C ARG A 172 -10.73 -91.11 -36.20
N ALA A 173 -10.71 -89.84 -35.79
CA ALA A 173 -9.64 -88.91 -36.14
C ALA A 173 -8.31 -89.27 -35.47
N PHE A 174 -8.37 -89.82 -34.25
CA PHE A 174 -7.22 -90.28 -33.48
C PHE A 174 -7.67 -91.18 -32.31
N PRO A 175 -6.90 -92.19 -31.87
CA PRO A 175 -5.67 -92.78 -32.45
C PRO A 175 -5.94 -93.72 -33.65
N PRO A 176 -4.92 -94.04 -34.49
CA PRO A 176 -5.09 -94.90 -35.67
C PRO A 176 -5.61 -96.31 -35.31
N ALA A 177 -6.21 -96.99 -36.29
CA ALA A 177 -6.70 -98.35 -36.11
C ALA A 177 -5.58 -99.29 -35.58
N MET A 178 -5.93 -100.22 -34.70
CA MET A 178 -4.98 -101.14 -34.05
C MET A 178 -4.11 -101.93 -35.04
N SER A 179 -4.56 -102.10 -36.29
CA SER A 179 -3.78 -102.71 -37.37
C SER A 179 -2.53 -101.91 -37.76
N LEU A 180 -2.57 -100.57 -37.69
CA LEU A 180 -1.41 -99.71 -37.96
C LEU A 180 -0.40 -99.73 -36.80
N LEU A 181 -0.88 -99.85 -35.55
CA LEU A 181 -0.01 -99.99 -34.38
C LEU A 181 0.75 -101.33 -34.36
N ALA A 182 0.12 -102.42 -34.86
CA ALA A 182 0.76 -103.73 -34.94
C ALA A 182 1.95 -103.78 -35.92
N ILE A 183 1.95 -102.94 -36.96
CA ILE A 183 3.04 -102.88 -37.95
C ILE A 183 4.27 -102.14 -37.39
N VAL A 184 4.06 -101.17 -36.50
CA VAL A 184 5.15 -100.38 -35.90
C VAL A 184 5.81 -101.09 -34.70
N GLY A 185 5.14 -102.08 -34.09
CA GLY A 185 5.68 -102.87 -32.97
C GLY A 185 6.52 -104.09 -33.35
N LEU A 186 6.79 -104.33 -34.64
CA LEU A 186 7.58 -105.47 -35.13
C LEU A 186 8.99 -105.07 -35.63
N VAL A 187 9.50 -103.92 -35.21
CA VAL A 187 10.91 -103.52 -35.34
C VAL A 187 11.47 -103.27 -33.95
#